data_AF-A0A2J8KNY3-F1
#
_entry.id   AF-A0A2J8KNY3-F1
#
_cell.length_a   1.000
_cell.length_b   1.000
_cell.length_c   1.000
_cell.angle_alpha   90.00
_cell.angle_beta   90.00
_cell.angle_gamma   90.00
#
_symmetry.space_group_name_H-M   'P 1'
#
loop_
_entity.id
_entity.type
_entity.pdbx_description
1 polymer ?
#
loop_
_entity_poly.entity_id
_entity_poly.type
_entity_poly.pdbx_seq_one_letter_code
_entity_poly.pdbx_strand_id
1 'polypeptide(L)'
;MEETIKDPPTSAVLLDHCHFSQVIFNSVEKFYIPGGDVTCHYTFTQHFIPRRKDWIGIFRVGWKTTREYYTFMWVTLPIDLNNKSAKQQEVQFKAYYLPKDDEYYQFCYVDEDGVVRGASI
;
A
#
# COMPACT_ATOMS: atom_id res chain seq x y z
N MET A 1 10.87 -51.68 -15.84
CA MET A 1 10.81 -50.38 -16.53
C MET A 1 10.26 -49.43 -15.49
N GLU A 2 11.14 -48.79 -14.72
CA GLU A 2 10.79 -47.88 -13.64
C GLU A 2 10.23 -46.59 -14.24
N GLU A 3 8.95 -46.31 -13.95
CA GLU A 3 8.34 -45.03 -14.28
C GLU A 3 8.91 -43.97 -13.33
N THR A 4 9.74 -43.09 -13.90
CA THR A 4 10.33 -41.97 -13.20
C THR A 4 9.22 -40.95 -12.91
N ILE A 5 8.77 -40.88 -11.66
CA ILE A 5 7.91 -39.81 -11.17
C ILE A 5 8.68 -38.51 -11.34
N LYS A 6 8.32 -37.74 -12.36
CA LYS A 6 8.95 -36.46 -12.69
C LYS A 6 8.42 -35.44 -11.69
N ASP A 7 9.20 -35.17 -10.65
CA ASP A 7 8.93 -34.04 -9.76
C ASP A 7 8.68 -32.77 -10.59
N PRO A 8 7.65 -31.98 -10.26
CA PRO A 8 7.37 -30.75 -11.00
C PRO A 8 8.56 -29.79 -10.86
N PRO A 9 8.86 -28.97 -11.88
CA PRO A 9 9.97 -28.03 -11.79
C PRO A 9 9.72 -27.10 -10.61
N THR A 10 10.67 -27.09 -9.67
CA THR A 10 10.74 -26.20 -8.51
C THR A 10 10.69 -24.70 -8.91
N SER A 11 10.73 -24.39 -10.21
CA SER A 11 10.58 -23.03 -10.75
C SER A 11 9.13 -22.53 -10.86
N ALA A 12 8.11 -23.33 -10.53
CA ALA A 12 6.70 -22.93 -10.65
C ALA A 12 6.12 -22.22 -9.40
N VAL A 13 6.92 -21.99 -8.35
CA VAL A 13 6.42 -21.49 -7.04
C VAL A 13 6.95 -20.11 -6.64
N LEU A 14 7.66 -19.40 -7.53
CA LEU A 14 7.88 -17.95 -7.36
C LEU A 14 6.75 -17.15 -8.00
N LEU A 15 5.50 -17.56 -7.77
CA LEU A 15 4.34 -16.74 -8.10
C LEU A 15 4.39 -15.51 -7.20
N ASP A 16 4.83 -14.36 -7.72
CA ASP A 16 4.32 -12.99 -7.55
C ASP A 16 3.79 -12.48 -6.18
N HIS A 17 4.07 -13.18 -5.08
CA HIS A 17 3.52 -12.87 -3.76
C HIS A 17 4.15 -11.62 -3.12
N CYS A 18 5.13 -10.99 -3.76
CA CYS A 18 5.81 -9.79 -3.25
C CYS A 18 5.39 -8.48 -3.93
N HIS A 19 4.51 -8.48 -4.95
CA HIS A 19 4.13 -7.21 -5.60
C HIS A 19 3.22 -6.33 -4.74
N PHE A 20 2.39 -6.94 -3.88
CA PHE A 20 1.43 -6.24 -3.02
C PHE A 20 1.99 -5.82 -1.66
N SER A 21 3.27 -6.07 -1.39
CA SER A 21 3.93 -5.80 -0.11
C SER A 21 5.21 -4.96 -0.27
N GLN A 22 5.32 -4.25 -1.39
CA GLN A 22 6.45 -3.35 -1.67
C GLN A 22 6.39 -2.06 -0.85
N VAL A 23 5.19 -1.69 -0.39
CA VAL A 23 4.91 -0.62 0.57
C VAL A 23 4.21 -1.21 1.79
N ILE A 24 4.75 -0.93 2.97
CA ILE A 24 4.25 -1.45 4.24
C ILE A 24 3.67 -0.29 5.04
N PHE A 25 2.40 -0.36 5.40
CA PHE A 25 1.79 0.61 6.31
C PHE A 25 2.18 0.32 7.75
N ASN A 26 2.51 1.36 8.51
CA ASN A 26 2.98 1.28 9.88
C ASN A 26 2.02 2.03 10.81
N SER A 27 1.87 1.56 12.06
CA SER A 27 1.08 2.25 13.09
C SER A 27 -0.33 2.62 12.64
N VAL A 28 -1.00 1.70 11.93
CA VAL A 28 -2.39 1.88 11.51
C VAL A 28 -3.28 1.65 12.73
N GLU A 29 -4.07 2.66 13.08
CA GLU A 29 -4.96 2.60 14.22
C GLU A 29 -6.27 1.93 13.84
N LYS A 30 -6.86 1.20 14.79
CA LYS A 30 -8.20 0.62 14.61
C LYS A 30 -9.30 1.68 14.51
N PHE A 31 -9.07 2.83 15.13
CA PHE A 31 -10.01 3.94 15.18
C PHE A 31 -9.25 5.26 15.01
N TYR A 32 -9.77 6.11 14.13
CA TYR A 32 -9.32 7.48 13.98
C TYR A 32 -10.39 8.43 14.52
N ILE A 33 -9.96 9.51 15.17
CA ILE A 33 -10.88 10.48 15.81
C ILE A 33 -11.67 11.21 14.70
N PRO A 34 -13.02 11.17 14.70
CA PRO A 34 -13.82 11.92 13.74
C PRO A 34 -13.53 13.43 13.81
N GLY A 35 -13.35 14.05 12.66
CA GLY A 35 -13.01 15.48 12.57
C GLY A 35 -11.54 15.82 12.83
N GLY A 36 -10.70 14.84 13.19
CA GLY A 36 -9.24 14.98 13.25
C GLY A 36 -8.59 14.69 11.90
N ASP A 37 -7.45 15.34 11.62
CA ASP A 37 -6.57 14.94 10.51
C ASP A 37 -5.96 13.56 10.81
N VAL A 38 -5.73 12.75 9.77
CA VAL A 38 -5.16 11.41 9.90
C VAL A 38 -3.79 11.38 9.24
N THR A 39 -2.76 11.05 10.03
CA THR A 39 -1.41 10.81 9.52
C THR A 39 -1.24 9.32 9.23
N CYS A 40 -0.96 9.00 7.97
CA CYS A 40 -0.70 7.65 7.49
C CYS A 40 0.81 7.46 7.38
N HIS A 41 1.37 6.55 8.18
CA HIS A 41 2.79 6.19 8.13
C HIS A 41 3.00 4.94 7.28
N TYR A 42 4.05 4.94 6.48
CA TYR A 42 4.39 3.82 5.61
C TYR A 42 5.89 3.74 5.34
N THR A 43 6.36 2.56 4.93
CA THR A 43 7.77 2.30 4.63
C THR A 43 7.92 1.66 3.26
N PHE A 44 8.89 2.15 2.48
CA PHE A 44 9.30 1.50 1.24
C PHE A 44 10.24 0.32 1.48
N THR A 45 9.95 -0.82 0.84
CA THR A 45 10.89 -1.95 0.80
C THR A 45 12.15 -1.61 0.00
N GLN A 46 13.21 -2.41 0.15
CA GLN A 46 14.56 -2.07 -0.36
C GLN A 46 14.65 -1.83 -1.87
N HIS A 47 13.78 -2.44 -2.66
CA HIS A 47 13.83 -2.37 -4.13
C HIS A 47 12.68 -1.56 -4.74
N PHE A 48 11.85 -0.94 -3.90
CA PHE A 48 10.74 -0.14 -4.39
C PHE A 48 11.20 1.29 -4.70
N ILE A 49 10.83 1.79 -5.88
CA ILE A 49 11.17 3.15 -6.34
C ILE A 49 9.85 3.92 -6.49
N PRO A 50 9.53 4.86 -5.58
CA PRO A 50 8.31 5.65 -5.69
C PRO A 50 8.38 6.64 -6.86
N ARG A 51 7.24 6.92 -7.49
CA ARG A 51 7.10 7.87 -8.60
C ARG A 51 6.19 9.03 -8.23
N ARG A 52 6.30 10.13 -8.99
CA ARG A 52 5.61 11.40 -8.71
C ARG A 52 4.09 11.29 -8.75
N LYS A 53 3.55 10.31 -9.48
CA LYS A 53 2.10 10.08 -9.57
C LYS A 53 1.66 8.85 -8.77
N ASP A 54 2.51 8.35 -7.88
CA ASP A 54 2.07 7.37 -6.90
C ASP A 54 1.22 8.09 -5.84
N TRP A 55 0.25 7.38 -5.27
CA TRP A 55 -0.72 7.95 -4.35
C TRP A 55 -1.16 6.93 -3.32
N ILE A 56 -1.59 7.41 -2.16
CA ILE A 56 -2.21 6.61 -1.12
C ILE A 56 -3.69 6.98 -1.07
N GLY A 57 -4.55 5.97 -1.24
CA GLY A 57 -5.99 6.12 -1.13
C GLY A 57 -6.53 5.53 0.16
N ILE A 58 -7.63 6.10 0.63
CA ILE A 58 -8.50 5.48 1.64
C ILE A 58 -9.61 4.77 0.89
N PHE A 59 -9.72 3.46 1.11
CA PHE A 59 -10.69 2.60 0.43
C PHE A 59 -11.59 1.92 1.46
N ARG A 60 -12.89 1.83 1.17
CA ARG A 60 -13.78 0.97 1.95
C ARG A 60 -13.36 -0.49 1.75
N VAL A 61 -13.31 -1.28 2.83
CA VAL A 61 -12.97 -2.70 2.77
C VAL A 61 -13.92 -3.43 1.80
N GLY A 62 -13.36 -4.26 0.93
CA GLY A 62 -14.11 -4.96 -0.13
C GLY A 62 -14.18 -4.22 -1.47
N TRP A 63 -13.42 -3.14 -1.65
CA TRP A 63 -13.22 -2.47 -2.94
C TRP A 63 -12.75 -3.44 -4.04
N LYS A 64 -13.18 -3.21 -5.29
CA LYS A 64 -12.82 -4.10 -6.43
C LYS A 64 -11.79 -3.49 -7.36
N THR A 65 -11.76 -2.16 -7.46
CA THR A 65 -10.88 -1.42 -8.37
C THR A 65 -10.28 -0.21 -7.68
N THR A 66 -9.12 0.24 -8.16
CA THR A 66 -8.45 1.46 -7.65
C THR A 66 -9.25 2.74 -7.92
N ARG A 67 -10.37 2.68 -8.65
CA ARG A 67 -11.28 3.83 -8.88
C ARG A 67 -12.28 4.03 -7.74
N GLU A 68 -12.38 3.10 -6.81
CA GLU A 68 -13.31 3.12 -5.67
C GLU A 68 -12.70 3.77 -4.42
N TYR A 69 -11.67 4.60 -4.56
CA TYR A 69 -11.11 5.35 -3.44
C TYR A 69 -12.15 6.35 -2.92
N TYR A 70 -12.20 6.52 -1.61
CA TYR A 70 -13.00 7.57 -0.97
C TYR A 70 -12.31 8.92 -1.09
N THR A 71 -11.03 8.95 -0.73
CA THR A 71 -10.14 10.11 -0.89
C THR A 71 -8.72 9.63 -1.12
N PHE A 72 -7.83 10.50 -1.57
CA PHE A 72 -6.44 10.17 -1.83
C PHE A 72 -5.51 11.34 -1.54
N MET A 73 -4.24 11.00 -1.35
CA MET A 73 -3.14 11.96 -1.29
C MET A 73 -1.99 11.48 -2.18
N TRP A 74 -1.37 12.40 -2.91
CA TRP A 74 -0.14 12.13 -3.65
C TRP A 74 0.99 11.77 -2.68
N VAL A 75 1.84 10.84 -3.09
CA VAL A 75 3.02 10.44 -2.32
C VAL A 75 4.09 11.52 -2.39
N THR A 76 4.60 11.93 -1.24
CA THR A 76 5.78 12.79 -1.17
C THR A 76 7.02 11.94 -1.44
N LEU A 77 7.80 12.32 -2.45
CA LEU A 77 9.04 11.61 -2.76
C LEU A 77 10.12 11.92 -1.70
N PRO A 78 10.84 10.90 -1.20
CA PRO A 78 12.00 11.12 -0.35
C PRO A 78 13.04 11.95 -1.08
N ILE A 79 13.65 12.92 -0.39
CA ILE A 79 14.73 13.75 -0.96
C ILE A 79 15.99 12.89 -1.23
N ASP A 80 16.21 11.84 -0.42
CA ASP A 80 17.30 10.89 -0.59
C ASP A 80 16.79 9.45 -0.43
N LEU A 81 16.67 8.72 -1.54
CA LEU A 81 16.19 7.33 -1.57
C LEU A 81 17.23 6.31 -1.02
N ASN A 82 18.51 6.69 -0.92
CA ASN A 82 19.57 5.79 -0.45
C ASN A 82 19.71 5.80 1.07
N ASN A 83 19.13 6.80 1.75
CA ASN A 83 19.17 6.88 3.20
C ASN A 83 18.17 5.90 3.83
N LYS A 84 18.65 5.01 4.69
CA LYS A 84 17.81 4.02 5.39
C LYS A 84 16.75 4.67 6.27
N SER A 85 17.00 5.86 6.85
CA SER A 85 16.01 6.59 7.63
C SER A 85 14.96 7.29 6.75
N ALA A 86 15.27 7.57 5.49
CA ALA A 86 14.35 8.16 4.52
C ALA A 86 13.38 7.13 3.93
N LYS A 87 13.38 5.88 4.40
CA LYS A 87 12.43 4.86 3.95
C LYS A 87 11.08 4.97 4.64
N GLN A 88 11.04 5.49 5.86
CA GLN A 88 9.79 5.79 6.55
C GLN A 88 9.28 7.13 6.06
N GLN A 89 8.03 7.13 5.61
CA GLN A 89 7.34 8.26 5.04
C GLN A 89 6.00 8.44 5.73
N GLU A 90 5.42 9.61 5.54
CA GLU A 90 4.09 9.91 6.03
C GLU A 90 3.32 10.76 5.02
N VAL A 91 2.00 10.65 5.08
CA VAL A 91 1.09 11.53 4.36
C VAL A 91 -0.08 11.87 5.26
N GLN A 92 -0.53 13.13 5.21
CA GLN A 92 -1.63 13.60 6.04
C GLN A 92 -2.91 13.74 5.22
N PHE A 93 -3.96 13.06 5.64
CA PHE A 93 -5.31 13.24 5.15
C PHE A 93 -6.05 14.27 6.00
N LYS A 94 -6.61 15.28 5.34
CA LYS A 94 -7.36 16.32 6.03
C LYS A 94 -8.74 15.85 6.45
N ALA A 95 -9.14 16.18 7.67
CA ALA A 95 -10.38 15.73 8.29
C ALA A 95 -11.63 15.90 7.42
N TYR A 96 -11.70 17.01 6.68
CA TYR A 96 -12.86 17.34 5.85
C TYR A 96 -13.01 16.44 4.60
N TYR A 97 -11.97 15.68 4.23
CA TYR A 97 -12.03 14.66 3.18
C TYR A 97 -12.26 13.24 3.71
N LEU A 98 -12.26 13.04 5.03
CA LEU A 98 -12.38 11.70 5.61
C LEU A 98 -13.83 11.20 5.63
N PRO A 99 -14.02 9.86 5.60
CA PRO A 99 -15.32 9.25 5.85
C PRO A 99 -15.95 9.70 7.18
N LYS A 100 -17.28 9.73 7.20
CA LYS A 100 -18.09 10.10 8.39
C LYS A 100 -19.11 9.03 8.77
N ASP A 101 -19.06 7.89 8.09
CA ASP A 101 -19.86 6.70 8.37
C ASP A 101 -19.07 5.71 9.25
N ASP A 102 -19.73 4.62 9.64
CA ASP A 102 -19.18 3.57 10.52
C ASP A 102 -18.67 2.37 9.69
N GLU A 103 -18.25 2.62 8.45
CA GLU A 103 -17.71 1.58 7.57
C GLU A 103 -16.23 1.34 7.85
N TYR A 104 -15.76 0.13 7.51
CA TYR A 104 -14.34 -0.20 7.62
C TYR A 104 -13.58 0.31 6.40
N TYR A 105 -12.45 1.00 6.66
CA TYR A 105 -11.57 1.53 5.64
C TYR A 105 -10.13 1.03 5.81
N GLN A 106 -9.39 1.03 4.72
CA GLN A 106 -7.97 0.68 4.68
C GLN A 106 -7.21 1.66 3.77
N PHE A 107 -5.94 1.89 4.08
CA PHE A 107 -5.02 2.56 3.18
C PHE A 107 -4.56 1.61 2.09
N CYS A 108 -4.46 2.09 0.86
CA CYS A 108 -3.80 1.37 -0.23
C CYS A 108 -2.84 2.30 -0.95
N TYR A 109 -1.62 1.82 -1.18
CA TYR A 109 -0.63 2.49 -2.01
C TYR A 109 -0.82 2.04 -3.44
N VAL A 110 -1.05 2.98 -4.34
CA VAL A 110 -1.26 2.74 -5.77
C VAL A 110 -0.19 3.49 -6.54
N ASP A 111 0.51 2.79 -7.43
CA ASP A 111 1.53 3.40 -8.25
C ASP A 111 0.97 4.11 -9.50
N GLU A 112 1.83 4.82 -10.24
CA GLU A 112 1.46 5.54 -11.47
C GLU A 112 0.83 4.64 -12.55
N ASP A 113 1.10 3.32 -12.54
CA ASP A 113 0.50 2.36 -13.47
C ASP A 113 -0.87 1.82 -12.97
N GLY A 114 -1.32 2.27 -11.80
CA GLY A 114 -2.57 1.84 -11.18
C GLY A 114 -2.46 0.51 -10.43
N VAL A 115 -1.25 0.01 -10.18
CA VAL A 115 -1.01 -1.25 -9.46
C VAL A 115 -0.95 -0.99 -7.96
N VAL A 116 -1.64 -1.82 -7.18
CA VAL A 116 -1.57 -1.76 -5.72
C VAL A 116 -0.25 -2.37 -5.24
N ARG A 117 0.53 -1.58 -4.50
CA ARG A 117 1.86 -1.96 -3.99
C ARG A 117 1.89 -2.21 -2.49
N GLY A 118 0.79 -1.90 -1.81
CA GLY A 118 0.61 -2.08 -0.36
C GLY A 118 -0.85 -1.85 0.02
N ALA A 119 -1.33 -2.58 1.02
CA ALA A 119 -2.64 -2.34 1.65
C ALA A 119 -2.50 -2.50 3.18
N SER A 120 -3.14 -1.63 3.96
CA SER A 120 -3.18 -1.77 5.41
C SER A 120 -4.16 -2.87 5.83
N ILE A 121 -3.89 -3.49 6.98
CA ILE A 121 -4.74 -4.52 7.62
C ILE A 121 -5.50 -3.88 8.77
#